data_AF-A0A2W0AQ80-F1
#
_entry.id   AF-A0A2W0AQ80-F1
#
_cell.length_a   1.000
_cell.length_b   1.000
_cell.length_c   1.000
_cell.angle_alpha   90.00
_cell.angle_beta   90.00
_cell.angle_gamma   90.00
#
_symmetry.space_group_name_H-M   'P 1'
#
loop_
_entity.id
_entity.type
_entity.pdbx_description
1 polymer ?
#
loop_
_entity_poly.entity_id
_entity_poly.type
_entity_poly.pdbx_seq_one_letter_code
_entity_poly.pdbx_strand_id
1 'polypeptide(L)'
;MESALEAAGEIYRSEYWRAIRGDEINDQSIATKLLDMAVNMGVRQAIVLCQRALNVSGFRVHEDGLFGSRTLAAINLADVALLSAHLRECCAAFYEHLAAVRPEAQQYLHGWLARARA
;
A
#
# COMPACT_ATOMS: atom_id res chain seq x y z
N MET A 1 -1.79 33.30 -2.09
CA MET A 1 -2.98 32.46 -2.26
C MET A 1 -2.46 31.08 -2.55
N GLU A 2 -2.76 30.12 -1.67
CA GLU A 2 -2.36 28.72 -1.86
C GLU A 2 -3.02 28.18 -3.13
N SER A 3 -2.24 27.52 -3.97
CA SER A 3 -2.70 26.92 -5.22
C SER A 3 -3.44 25.61 -4.95
N ALA A 4 -4.29 25.18 -5.90
CA ALA A 4 -4.95 23.88 -5.82
C ALA A 4 -3.95 22.71 -5.76
N LEU A 5 -2.77 22.88 -6.35
CA LEU A 5 -1.70 21.87 -6.32
C LEU A 5 -1.09 21.74 -4.92
N GLU A 6 -0.81 22.87 -4.25
CA GLU A 6 -0.31 22.88 -2.88
C GLU A 6 -1.32 22.26 -1.91
N ALA A 7 -2.59 22.63 -2.04
CA ALA A 7 -3.66 22.05 -1.24
C ALA A 7 -3.80 20.53 -1.45
N ALA A 8 -3.72 20.06 -2.71
CA ALA A 8 -3.72 18.64 -3.00
C ALA A 8 -2.50 17.93 -2.38
N GLY A 9 -1.32 18.55 -2.44
CA GLY A 9 -0.10 18.03 -1.80
C GLY A 9 -0.27 17.84 -0.29
N GLU A 10 -0.85 18.81 0.40
CA GLU A 10 -1.07 18.71 1.86
C GLU A 10 -2.09 17.63 2.21
N ILE A 11 -3.14 17.44 1.40
CA ILE A 11 -4.09 16.34 1.58
C ILE A 11 -3.37 14.99 1.44
N TYR A 12 -2.58 14.81 0.39
CA TYR A 12 -1.81 13.56 0.20
C TYR A 12 -0.86 13.31 1.36
N ARG A 13 -0.18 14.37 1.82
CA ARG A 13 0.78 14.30 2.93
C ARG A 13 0.10 13.94 4.25
N SER A 14 -1.02 14.59 4.57
CA SER A 14 -1.73 14.45 5.84
C SER A 14 -2.52 13.14 5.93
N GLU A 15 -3.32 12.84 4.90
CA GLU A 15 -4.29 11.73 4.95
C GLU A 15 -3.65 10.36 4.62
N TYR A 16 -2.59 10.33 3.81
CA TYR A 16 -2.01 9.08 3.33
C TYR A 16 -0.55 8.92 3.74
N TRP A 17 0.32 9.85 3.37
CA TRP A 17 1.78 9.72 3.56
C TRP A 17 2.18 9.61 5.03
N ARG A 18 1.65 10.50 5.89
CA ARG A 18 1.89 10.45 7.33
C ARG A 18 1.32 9.19 7.97
N ALA A 19 0.14 8.75 7.51
CA ALA A 19 -0.53 7.58 8.08
C ALA A 19 0.24 6.27 7.83
N ILE A 20 1.00 6.19 6.73
CA ILE A 20 1.94 5.09 6.44
C ILE A 20 3.38 5.38 6.91
N ARG A 21 3.61 6.48 7.65
CA ARG A 21 4.94 6.93 8.08
C ARG A 21 5.96 6.95 6.93
N GLY A 22 5.54 7.45 5.76
CA GLY A 22 6.31 7.33 4.52
C GLY A 22 7.70 7.95 4.59
N ASP A 23 7.87 9.02 5.37
CA ASP A 23 9.17 9.69 5.61
C ASP A 23 10.20 8.77 6.34
N GLU A 24 9.74 7.69 6.99
CA GLU A 24 10.59 6.79 7.80
C GLU A 24 10.90 5.46 7.10
N ILE A 25 10.34 5.24 5.91
CA ILE A 25 10.62 4.06 5.09
C ILE A 25 11.92 4.31 4.31
N ASN A 26 12.90 3.43 4.47
CA ASN A 26 14.24 3.61 3.89
C ASN A 26 14.25 3.52 2.36
N ASP A 27 13.38 2.69 1.80
CA ASP A 27 13.29 2.50 0.35
C ASP A 27 12.11 3.27 -0.25
N GLN A 28 12.42 4.23 -1.12
CA GLN A 28 11.42 5.10 -1.73
C GLN A 28 10.43 4.32 -2.62
N SER A 29 10.85 3.23 -3.26
CA SER A 29 9.95 2.45 -4.13
C SER A 29 8.87 1.74 -3.31
N ILE A 30 9.22 1.24 -2.13
CA ILE A 30 8.25 0.66 -1.18
C ILE A 30 7.32 1.73 -0.64
N ALA A 31 7.85 2.89 -0.23
CA ALA A 31 7.03 3.99 0.27
C ALA A 31 6.02 4.48 -0.78
N THR A 32 6.47 4.65 -2.02
CA THR A 32 5.61 5.03 -3.16
C THR A 32 4.54 3.97 -3.45
N LYS A 33 4.88 2.68 -3.40
CA LYS A 33 3.90 1.61 -3.61
C LYS A 33 2.83 1.61 -2.54
N LEU A 34 3.21 1.80 -1.27
CA LEU A 34 2.25 1.88 -0.16
C LEU A 34 1.36 3.12 -0.25
N LEU A 35 1.88 4.26 -0.72
CA LEU A 35 1.07 5.44 -1.01
C LEU A 35 0.04 5.17 -2.11
N ASP A 36 0.46 4.60 -3.25
CA ASP A 36 -0.44 4.22 -4.35
C ASP A 36 -1.57 3.30 -3.85
N MET A 37 -1.21 2.27 -3.07
CA MET A 37 -2.18 1.39 -2.46
C MET A 37 -3.12 2.17 -1.54
N ALA A 38 -2.59 2.95 -0.59
CA ALA A 38 -3.40 3.69 0.38
C ALA A 38 -4.39 4.66 -0.29
N VAL A 39 -4.00 5.30 -1.38
CA VAL A 39 -4.86 6.21 -2.15
C VAL A 39 -5.96 5.44 -2.89
N ASN A 40 -5.66 4.29 -3.49
CA ASN A 40 -6.64 3.54 -4.28
C ASN A 40 -7.59 2.68 -3.43
N MET A 41 -7.14 2.11 -2.30
CA MET A 41 -7.92 1.14 -1.50
C MET A 41 -8.15 1.56 -0.05
N GLY A 42 -7.63 2.72 0.35
CA GLY A 42 -7.66 3.21 1.73
C GLY A 42 -6.46 2.75 2.56
N VAL A 43 -6.00 3.64 3.44
CA VAL A 43 -4.80 3.45 4.30
C VAL A 43 -4.83 2.13 5.06
N ARG A 44 -5.91 1.85 5.80
CA ARG A 44 -5.98 0.66 6.65
C ARG A 44 -5.86 -0.63 5.84
N GLN A 45 -6.52 -0.71 4.68
CA GLN A 45 -6.47 -1.87 3.81
C GLN A 45 -5.07 -2.04 3.19
N ALA A 46 -4.44 -0.94 2.75
CA ALA A 46 -3.07 -0.98 2.25
C ALA A 46 -2.08 -1.50 3.30
N ILE A 47 -2.23 -1.08 4.56
CA ILE A 47 -1.40 -1.55 5.68
C ILE A 47 -1.59 -3.06 5.92
N VAL A 48 -2.83 -3.55 5.92
CA VAL A 48 -3.09 -5.00 6.06
C VAL A 48 -2.39 -5.79 4.97
N LEU A 49 -2.48 -5.35 3.71
CA LEU A 49 -1.80 -6.03 2.60
C LEU A 49 -0.27 -5.96 2.71
N CYS A 50 0.27 -4.86 3.22
CA CYS A 50 1.69 -4.74 3.52
C CYS A 50 2.13 -5.71 4.62
N GLN A 51 1.38 -5.78 5.72
CA GLN A 51 1.64 -6.71 6.82
C GLN A 51 1.58 -8.16 6.35
N ARG A 52 0.63 -8.49 5.46
CA ARG A 52 0.57 -9.80 4.81
C ARG A 52 1.77 -10.08 3.92
N ALA A 53 2.15 -9.13 3.07
CA ALA A 53 3.33 -9.25 2.21
C ALA A 53 4.61 -9.47 3.03
N LEU A 54 4.77 -8.75 4.16
CA LEU A 54 5.87 -8.96 5.10
C LEU A 54 5.87 -10.38 5.71
N ASN A 55 4.69 -10.88 6.11
CA ASN A 55 4.56 -12.23 6.64
C ASN A 55 4.97 -13.30 5.61
N VAL A 56 4.57 -13.12 4.35
CA VAL A 56 5.00 -14.00 3.24
C VAL A 56 6.50 -13.88 2.97
N SER A 57 7.08 -12.69 3.14
CA SER A 57 8.53 -12.45 3.09
C SER A 57 9.31 -12.97 4.31
N GLY A 58 8.67 -13.70 5.23
CA GLY A 58 9.33 -14.36 6.36
C GLY A 58 9.37 -13.56 7.67
N PHE A 59 8.74 -12.37 7.72
CA PHE A 59 8.56 -11.62 8.96
C PHE A 59 7.36 -12.16 9.75
N ARG A 60 7.19 -11.64 10.98
CA ARG A 60 6.03 -11.92 11.82
C ARG A 60 5.46 -10.63 12.38
N VAL A 61 4.46 -10.09 11.69
CA VAL A 61 3.70 -8.91 12.08
C VAL A 61 2.21 -9.25 12.14
N HIS A 62 1.46 -8.56 12.99
CA HIS A 62 0.01 -8.71 13.05
C HIS A 62 -0.62 -8.01 11.84
N GLU A 63 -1.59 -8.67 11.17
CA GLU A 63 -2.38 -8.10 10.08
C GLU A 63 -3.56 -7.25 10.62
N ASP A 64 -3.27 -6.27 11.46
CA ASP A 64 -4.27 -5.45 12.17
C ASP A 64 -4.64 -4.15 11.42
N GLY A 65 -3.86 -3.80 10.40
CA GLY A 65 -4.01 -2.55 9.64
C GLY A 65 -3.48 -1.32 10.37
N LEU A 66 -2.68 -1.50 11.42
CA LEU A 66 -2.05 -0.43 12.19
C LEU A 66 -0.58 -0.29 11.81
N PHE A 67 -0.18 0.88 11.32
CA PHE A 67 1.23 1.14 10.96
C PHE A 67 2.07 1.43 12.23
N GLY A 68 2.41 0.38 12.96
CA GLY A 68 3.25 0.46 14.16
C GLY A 68 4.76 0.39 13.88
N SER A 69 5.56 0.56 14.94
CA SER A 69 7.03 0.42 14.88
C SER A 69 7.48 -0.96 14.39
N ARG A 70 6.73 -2.04 14.71
CA ARG A 70 7.03 -3.40 14.23
C ARG A 70 6.88 -3.53 12.72
N THR A 71 5.81 -2.97 12.14
CA THR A 71 5.60 -2.95 10.69
C THR A 71 6.68 -2.12 10.01
N LEU A 72 7.01 -0.94 10.53
CA LEU A 72 8.08 -0.10 9.99
C LEU A 72 9.44 -0.82 10.01
N ALA A 73 9.80 -1.42 11.14
CA ALA A 73 11.06 -2.15 11.28
C ALA A 73 11.14 -3.32 10.30
N ALA A 74 10.04 -4.07 10.12
CA ALA A 74 9.98 -5.17 9.16
C ALA A 74 10.12 -4.68 7.71
N ILE A 75 9.47 -3.57 7.34
CA ILE A 75 9.64 -2.95 6.01
C ILE A 75 11.10 -2.60 5.77
N ASN A 76 11.74 -1.92 6.72
CA ASN A 76 13.11 -1.43 6.57
C ASN A 76 14.18 -2.54 6.63
N LEU A 77 13.83 -3.75 7.09
CA LEU A 77 14.70 -4.93 7.14
C LEU A 77 14.47 -5.89 5.97
N ALA A 78 13.33 -5.80 5.30
CA ALA A 78 12.97 -6.72 4.23
C ALA A 78 13.87 -6.53 3.00
N ASP A 79 14.12 -7.64 2.29
CA ASP A 79 14.66 -7.54 0.94
C ASP A 79 13.66 -6.78 0.06
N VAL A 80 14.14 -5.69 -0.56
CA VAL A 80 13.29 -4.76 -1.30
C VAL A 80 12.64 -5.42 -2.51
N ALA A 81 13.39 -6.26 -3.25
CA ALA A 81 12.86 -6.93 -4.43
C ALA A 81 11.77 -7.93 -4.06
N LEU A 82 11.99 -8.72 -3.02
CA LEU A 82 11.03 -9.71 -2.52
C LEU A 82 9.76 -9.03 -1.95
N LEU A 83 9.92 -8.01 -1.10
CA LEU A 83 8.79 -7.27 -0.56
C LEU A 83 7.99 -6.57 -1.66
N SER A 84 8.66 -5.98 -2.65
CA SER A 84 8.01 -5.34 -3.79
C SER A 84 7.17 -6.35 -4.59
N ALA A 85 7.69 -7.55 -4.86
CA ALA A 85 6.95 -8.61 -5.54
C ALA A 85 5.70 -9.01 -4.74
N HIS A 86 5.84 -9.32 -3.44
CA HIS A 86 4.70 -9.73 -2.62
C HIS A 86 3.67 -8.62 -2.40
N LEU A 87 4.07 -7.34 -2.36
CA LEU A 87 3.13 -6.21 -2.33
C LEU A 87 2.27 -6.16 -3.59
N ARG A 88 2.88 -6.34 -4.77
CA ARG A 88 2.15 -6.37 -6.05
C ARG A 88 1.18 -7.54 -6.12
N GLU A 89 1.61 -8.72 -5.69
CA GLU A 89 0.77 -9.92 -5.62
C GLU A 89 -0.42 -9.76 -4.67
N CYS A 90 -0.17 -9.28 -3.44
CA CYS A 90 -1.25 -9.03 -2.47
C CYS A 90 -2.24 -7.98 -2.99
N CYS A 91 -1.75 -6.93 -3.66
CA CYS A 91 -2.57 -5.89 -4.25
C CYS A 91 -3.43 -6.43 -5.41
N ALA A 92 -2.84 -7.22 -6.32
CA ALA A 92 -3.57 -7.84 -7.43
C ALA A 92 -4.66 -8.80 -6.91
N ALA A 93 -4.32 -9.67 -5.96
CA ALA A 93 -5.26 -10.61 -5.36
C ALA A 93 -6.42 -9.89 -4.65
N PHE A 94 -6.17 -8.75 -4.01
CA PHE A 94 -7.23 -7.92 -3.42
C PHE A 94 -8.20 -7.39 -4.48
N TYR A 95 -7.71 -6.87 -5.60
CA TYR A 95 -8.58 -6.36 -6.67
C TYR A 95 -9.37 -7.48 -7.35
N GLU A 96 -8.75 -8.63 -7.58
CA GLU A 96 -9.42 -9.82 -8.12
C GLU A 96 -10.57 -10.26 -7.19
N HIS A 97 -10.29 -10.32 -5.88
CA HIS A 97 -11.32 -10.62 -4.89
C HIS A 97 -12.45 -9.58 -4.90
N LEU A 98 -12.11 -8.29 -4.91
CA LEU A 98 -13.09 -7.20 -4.92
C LEU A 98 -14.01 -7.28 -6.13
N ALA A 99 -13.47 -7.52 -7.32
CA ALA A 99 -14.24 -7.68 -8.55
C ALA A 99 -15.09 -8.97 -8.58
N ALA A 100 -14.67 -10.01 -7.87
CA ALA A 100 -15.45 -11.24 -7.71
C ALA A 100 -16.67 -11.04 -6.80
N VAL A 101 -16.53 -10.26 -5.72
CA VAL A 101 -17.62 -10.03 -4.75
C VAL A 101 -18.47 -8.80 -5.06
N ARG A 102 -18.02 -7.90 -5.94
CA ARG A 102 -18.76 -6.72 -6.42
C ARG A 102 -18.77 -6.70 -7.95
N PRO A 103 -19.80 -7.25 -8.61
CA PRO A 103 -19.86 -7.35 -10.07
C PRO A 103 -19.68 -6.01 -10.79
N GLU A 104 -20.17 -4.90 -10.21
CA GLU A 104 -20.01 -3.56 -10.77
C GLU A 104 -18.55 -3.09 -10.87
N ALA A 105 -17.66 -3.70 -10.08
CA ALA A 105 -16.23 -3.40 -10.07
C ALA A 105 -15.44 -4.12 -11.17
N GLN A 106 -16.02 -5.13 -11.83
CA GLN A 106 -15.38 -5.88 -12.92
C GLN A 106 -14.86 -4.97 -14.04
N GLN A 107 -15.62 -3.91 -14.37
CA GLN A 107 -15.22 -2.96 -15.40
C GLN A 107 -13.90 -2.23 -15.10
N TYR A 108 -13.52 -2.10 -13.82
CA TYR A 108 -12.29 -1.42 -13.39
C TYR A 108 -11.11 -2.38 -13.22
N LEU A 109 -11.35 -3.70 -13.17
CA LEU A 109 -10.37 -4.70 -12.79
C LEU A 109 -9.11 -4.65 -13.66
N HIS A 110 -9.27 -4.51 -14.99
CA HIS A 110 -8.14 -4.41 -15.90
C HIS A 110 -7.20 -3.25 -15.54
N GLY A 111 -7.76 -2.06 -15.28
CA GLY A 111 -6.99 -0.88 -14.90
C GLY A 111 -6.38 -0.99 -13.50
N TRP A 112 -7.07 -1.65 -12.57
CA TRP A 112 -6.54 -1.94 -11.23
C TRP A 112 -5.37 -2.90 -11.27
N LEU A 113 -5.44 -3.97 -12.05
CA LEU A 113 -4.34 -4.94 -12.20
C LEU A 113 -3.10 -4.31 -12.85
N ALA A 114 -3.29 -3.40 -13.81
CA ALA A 114 -2.18 -2.65 -14.40
C ALA A 114 -1.43 -1.82 -13.34
N ARG A 115 -2.14 -1.13 -12.44
CA ARG A 115 -1.53 -0.37 -11.33
C ARG A 115 -0.96 -1.27 -10.24
N ALA A 116 -1.62 -2.38 -9.95
CA ALA A 116 -1.15 -3.35 -8.97
C ALA A 116 0.22 -3.95 -9.38
N ARG A 117 0.43 -4.19 -10.67
CA ARG A 117 1.63 -4.87 -11.21
C ARG A 117 2.77 -3.92 -11.62
N ALA A 118 2.51 -2.61 -11.74
CA ALA A 118 3.54 -1.58 -11.80
C ALA A 118 4.36 -1.57 -10.50
#